data_AF-A0A918XSS2-F1
#
_entry.id   AF-A0A918XSS2-F1
#
_cell.length_a   1.000
_cell.length_b   1.000
_cell.length_c   1.000
_cell.angle_alpha   90.00
_cell.angle_beta   90.00
_cell.angle_gamma   90.00
#
_symmetry.space_group_name_H-M   'P 1'
#
loop_
_entity.id
_entity.type
_entity.pdbx_description
1 polymer ?
#
loop_
_entity_poly.entity_id
_entity_poly.type
_entity_poly.pdbx_seq_one_letter_code
_entity_poly.pdbx_strand_id
1 'polypeptide(L)'
;MAARIRLSSLAMCLIAWITALPATAQESTGRDSEGTSSKPPVARKDDCQKLPGGNAPINRLVRLEGGLSVRNLDLTYNGKPLFEYTDEDFDYLRSLWRICDTYDSATTGKIADRLKSLIEDAKAVRRDTIDWIKRTEQEAKALKPGQAGIEKIHDMWQQMLNHEFHMLETDMKYIAGVLSKRRDELYAAPQPRERTLVSPFDPGPPEPRPLGGSGG
;
A
#
# COMPACT_ATOMS: atom_id res chain seq x y z
N MET A 1 -8.70 17.65 -58.81
CA MET A 1 -9.32 18.94 -58.41
C MET A 1 -8.96 19.20 -56.96
N ALA A 2 -8.45 20.38 -56.67
CA ALA A 2 -7.67 20.71 -55.49
C ALA A 2 -8.47 21.44 -54.41
N ALA A 3 -8.03 21.25 -53.15
CA ALA A 3 -8.09 22.16 -52.00
C ALA A 3 -9.51 22.54 -51.47
N ARG A 4 -9.74 22.73 -50.16
CA ARG A 4 -8.99 23.61 -49.24
C ARG A 4 -9.18 23.20 -47.78
N ILE A 5 -8.06 22.98 -47.11
CA ILE A 5 -7.87 22.98 -45.66
C ILE A 5 -7.87 24.45 -45.21
N ARG A 6 -8.67 24.81 -44.19
CA ARG A 6 -8.57 26.12 -43.54
C ARG A 6 -7.62 26.00 -42.34
N LEU A 7 -6.38 26.45 -42.55
CA LEU A 7 -5.45 26.84 -41.50
C LEU A 7 -5.74 28.29 -41.12
N SER A 8 -6.10 28.53 -39.86
CA SER A 8 -6.16 29.85 -39.27
C SER A 8 -4.87 30.10 -38.48
N SER A 9 -3.96 30.81 -39.13
CA SER A 9 -2.82 31.51 -38.55
C SER A 9 -3.31 32.63 -37.63
N LEU A 10 -2.68 32.85 -36.47
CA LEU A 10 -2.08 34.14 -36.14
C LEU A 10 -1.36 34.16 -34.78
N ALA A 11 -0.16 34.76 -34.87
CA ALA A 11 0.53 35.57 -33.87
C ALA A 11 1.35 34.87 -32.77
N MET A 12 2.63 34.67 -33.12
CA MET A 12 3.77 34.90 -32.24
C MET A 12 3.58 36.13 -31.33
N CYS A 13 3.91 35.97 -30.05
CA CYS A 13 4.57 37.01 -29.26
C CYS A 13 5.64 36.36 -28.39
N LEU A 14 6.86 36.36 -28.92
CA LEU A 14 8.10 36.23 -28.17
C LEU A 14 8.26 37.48 -27.31
N ILE A 15 8.23 37.32 -25.98
CA ILE A 15 8.75 38.33 -25.06
C ILE A 15 9.82 37.64 -24.21
N ALA A 16 11.05 37.74 -24.69
CA ALA A 16 12.25 37.48 -23.90
C ALA A 16 12.48 38.70 -22.99
N TRP A 17 12.40 38.50 -21.68
CA TRP A 17 12.90 39.46 -20.69
C TRP A 17 14.09 38.83 -19.97
N ILE A 18 15.26 39.13 -20.52
CA ILE A 18 16.55 38.96 -19.85
C ILE A 18 16.68 40.17 -18.91
N THR A 19 16.58 39.93 -17.60
CA THR A 19 17.03 40.90 -16.59
C THR A 19 18.28 40.35 -15.93
N ALA A 20 19.40 40.99 -16.25
CA ALA A 20 20.67 40.84 -15.56
C ALA A 20 20.62 41.65 -14.26
N LEU A 21 20.98 41.01 -13.14
CA LEU A 21 21.40 41.67 -11.91
C LEU A 21 22.51 40.86 -11.24
N PRO A 22 23.38 41.52 -10.46
CA PRO A 22 24.81 41.28 -10.46
C PRO A 22 25.24 40.13 -9.54
N ALA A 23 26.37 39.54 -9.91
CA ALA A 23 27.15 38.65 -9.09
C ALA A 23 27.55 39.31 -7.77
N THR A 24 26.85 38.96 -6.70
CA THR A 24 27.41 39.03 -5.35
C THR A 24 28.17 37.75 -5.12
N ALA A 25 29.50 37.86 -5.17
CA ALA A 25 30.42 36.89 -4.62
C ALA A 25 30.08 36.68 -3.13
N GLN A 26 29.47 35.55 -2.81
CA GLN A 26 29.60 34.95 -1.49
C GLN A 26 30.46 33.71 -1.65
N GLU A 27 31.63 33.81 -1.03
CA GLU A 27 32.62 32.79 -0.81
C GLU A 27 31.98 31.58 -0.11
N SER A 28 31.42 30.67 -0.89
CA SER A 28 31.13 29.32 -0.44
C SER A 28 32.45 28.57 -0.50
N THR A 29 33.15 28.54 0.63
CA THR A 29 34.19 27.56 0.92
C THR A 29 33.75 26.20 0.38
N GLY A 30 34.53 25.68 -0.57
CA GLY A 30 34.33 24.37 -1.14
C GLY A 30 34.15 23.33 -0.03
N ARG A 31 33.02 22.63 -0.08
CA ARG A 31 33.01 21.23 0.34
C ARG A 31 33.01 20.44 -0.93
N ASP A 32 34.18 19.88 -1.20
CA ASP A 32 34.38 18.80 -2.12
C ASP A 32 33.21 17.81 -1.98
N SER A 33 32.44 17.67 -3.07
CA SER A 33 31.72 16.43 -3.32
C SER A 33 32.76 15.38 -3.66
N GLU A 34 33.43 14.92 -2.62
CA GLU A 34 34.23 13.72 -2.65
C GLU A 34 33.24 12.56 -2.59
N GLY A 35 33.17 11.83 -3.71
CA GLY A 35 32.50 10.53 -3.78
C GLY A 35 33.11 9.62 -2.73
N THR A 36 32.57 9.71 -1.52
CA THR A 36 32.98 8.86 -0.42
C THR A 36 32.35 7.51 -0.70
N SER A 37 33.19 6.57 -1.13
CA SER A 37 32.96 5.15 -0.92
C SER A 37 32.62 4.97 0.56
N SER A 38 31.32 4.97 0.86
CA SER A 38 30.81 5.12 2.21
C SER A 38 30.96 3.78 2.90
N LYS A 39 32.15 3.56 3.47
CA LYS A 39 32.36 2.56 4.51
C LYS A 39 31.27 2.77 5.57
N PRO A 40 30.59 1.71 6.03
CA PRO A 40 29.53 1.85 7.01
C PRO A 40 30.05 2.58 8.26
N PRO A 41 29.23 3.45 8.88
CA PRO A 41 29.64 4.24 10.02
C PRO A 41 30.12 3.32 11.14
N VAL A 42 31.29 3.61 11.71
CA VAL A 42 31.83 2.87 12.86
C VAL A 42 31.32 3.54 14.13
N ALA A 43 30.69 2.77 15.02
CA ALA A 43 30.14 3.28 16.28
C ALA A 43 31.23 3.85 17.20
N ARG A 44 30.99 5.04 17.76
CA ARG A 44 31.88 5.75 18.69
C ARG A 44 31.19 6.02 20.01
N LYS A 45 31.96 6.31 21.07
CA LYS A 45 31.40 6.62 22.40
C LYS A 45 30.51 7.86 22.40
N ASP A 46 30.82 8.85 21.56
CA ASP A 46 30.00 10.07 21.44
C ASP A 46 28.62 9.79 20.82
N ASP A 47 28.47 8.69 20.07
CA ASP A 47 27.19 8.29 19.48
C ASP A 47 26.19 7.80 20.54
N CYS A 48 26.62 7.52 21.76
CA CYS A 48 25.72 7.13 22.85
C CYS A 48 24.66 8.19 23.16
N GLN A 49 24.95 9.47 22.87
CA GLN A 49 24.00 10.57 23.02
C GLN A 49 22.82 10.48 22.05
N LYS A 50 22.96 9.69 20.97
CA LYS A 50 21.90 9.45 19.98
C LYS A 50 20.92 8.37 20.42
N LEU A 51 21.20 7.62 21.49
CA LEU A 51 20.30 6.59 22.01
C LEU A 51 19.27 7.18 22.99
N PRO A 52 18.01 6.70 22.96
CA PRO A 52 17.46 5.74 22.00
C PRO A 52 17.18 6.34 20.61
N GLY A 53 17.07 7.67 20.51
CA GLY A 53 16.97 8.37 19.21
C GLY A 53 15.68 8.15 18.45
N GLY A 54 14.54 8.01 19.12
CA GLY A 54 13.25 7.80 18.46
C GLY A 54 12.18 7.30 19.42
N ASN A 55 11.07 6.80 18.88
CA ASN A 55 9.91 6.33 19.64
C ASN A 55 9.77 4.80 19.72
N ALA A 56 10.65 4.02 19.08
CA ALA A 56 10.58 2.57 19.10
C ALA A 56 11.01 1.99 20.46
N PRO A 57 10.14 1.26 21.17
CA PRO A 57 10.48 0.66 22.45
C PRO A 57 11.19 -0.68 22.24
N ILE A 58 12.45 -0.67 21.78
CA ILE A 58 13.22 -1.88 21.40
C ILE A 58 13.15 -2.99 22.45
N ASN A 59 13.32 -2.63 23.74
CA ASN A 59 13.21 -3.56 24.86
C ASN A 59 11.89 -4.34 24.91
N ARG A 60 10.79 -3.70 24.53
CA ARG A 60 9.47 -4.33 24.47
C ARG A 60 9.30 -5.13 23.19
N LEU A 61 9.79 -4.61 22.06
CA LEU A 61 9.69 -5.28 20.76
C LEU A 61 10.38 -6.64 20.76
N VAL A 62 11.61 -6.73 21.28
CA VAL A 62 12.37 -7.99 21.28
C VAL A 62 11.79 -9.06 22.20
N ARG A 63 10.93 -8.68 23.15
CA ARG A 63 10.23 -9.59 24.07
C ARG A 63 8.87 -10.07 23.54
N LEU A 64 8.46 -9.65 22.36
CA LEU A 64 7.24 -10.14 21.76
C LEU A 64 7.36 -11.64 21.48
N GLU A 65 6.39 -12.42 21.95
CA GLU A 65 6.28 -13.86 21.68
C GLU A 65 5.78 -14.12 20.25
N GLY A 66 5.11 -13.13 19.63
CA GLY A 66 4.67 -13.16 18.24
C GLY A 66 5.53 -12.33 17.29
N GLY A 67 4.99 -12.05 16.11
CA GLY A 67 5.59 -11.16 15.11
C GLY A 67 5.40 -9.68 15.42
N LEU A 68 6.18 -8.84 14.74
CA LEU A 68 6.01 -7.39 14.78
C LEU A 68 4.85 -6.98 13.85
N SER A 69 3.92 -6.16 14.34
CA SER A 69 2.90 -5.58 13.47
C SER A 69 3.54 -4.69 12.41
N VAL A 70 3.05 -4.77 11.17
CA VAL A 70 3.48 -3.90 10.06
C VAL A 70 3.39 -2.42 10.41
N ARG A 71 2.42 -2.01 11.25
CA ARG A 71 2.25 -0.62 11.71
C ARG A 71 3.40 -0.13 12.59
N ASN A 72 4.14 -1.04 13.22
CA ASN A 72 5.28 -0.70 14.06
C ASN A 72 6.57 -0.47 13.25
N LEU A 73 6.56 -0.73 11.94
CA LEU A 73 7.70 -0.45 11.07
C LEU A 73 7.98 1.05 10.91
N ASP A 74 6.98 1.90 11.14
CA ASP A 74 7.09 3.36 11.11
C ASP A 74 7.70 3.94 12.40
N LEU A 75 7.89 3.12 13.43
CA LEU A 75 8.59 3.55 14.64
C LEU A 75 10.04 3.88 14.29
N THR A 76 10.61 4.85 15.00
CA THR A 76 11.98 5.31 14.77
C THR A 76 12.88 4.89 15.91
N TYR A 77 14.12 4.53 15.58
CA TYR A 77 15.18 4.28 16.55
C TYR A 77 16.50 4.77 15.96
N ASN A 78 17.34 5.39 16.78
CA ASN A 78 18.61 5.98 16.34
C ASN A 78 18.45 6.91 15.11
N GLY A 79 17.39 7.72 15.10
CA GLY A 79 17.08 8.70 14.05
C GLY A 79 16.52 8.13 12.75
N LYS A 80 16.28 6.81 12.68
CA LYS A 80 15.88 6.11 11.46
C LYS A 80 14.62 5.26 11.68
N PRO A 81 13.65 5.24 10.75
CA PRO A 81 12.51 4.33 10.81
C PRO A 81 12.93 2.86 10.73
N LEU A 82 12.24 1.97 11.46
CA LEU A 82 12.56 0.53 11.45
C LEU A 82 12.41 -0.10 10.06
N PHE A 83 11.50 0.40 9.22
CA PHE A 83 11.34 -0.09 7.85
C PHE A 83 12.58 0.14 6.95
N GLU A 84 13.43 1.10 7.29
CA GLU A 84 14.61 1.44 6.50
C GLU A 84 15.87 0.69 6.96
N TYR A 85 15.78 -0.07 8.05
CA TYR A 85 16.95 -0.73 8.64
C TYR A 85 17.53 -1.76 7.68
N THR A 86 18.84 -1.75 7.52
CA THR A 86 19.60 -2.74 6.75
C THR A 86 20.47 -3.58 7.67
N ASP A 87 21.13 -4.58 7.11
CA ASP A 87 22.06 -5.43 7.85
C ASP A 87 23.19 -4.62 8.51
N GLU A 88 23.67 -3.59 7.82
CA GLU A 88 24.68 -2.66 8.32
C GLU A 88 24.20 -1.87 9.54
N ASP A 89 22.90 -1.51 9.58
CA ASP A 89 22.33 -0.81 10.74
C ASP A 89 22.29 -1.71 11.98
N PHE A 90 22.01 -3.01 11.80
CA PHE A 90 22.03 -3.96 12.92
C PHE A 90 23.45 -4.21 13.43
N ASP A 91 24.45 -4.28 12.54
CA ASP A 91 25.86 -4.39 12.92
C ASP A 91 26.35 -3.12 13.64
N TYR A 92 25.92 -1.95 13.16
CA TYR A 92 26.15 -0.68 13.83
C TYR A 92 25.54 -0.66 15.23
N LEU A 93 24.26 -1.04 15.38
CA LEU A 93 23.58 -1.08 16.67
C LEU A 93 24.21 -2.08 17.65
N ARG A 94 24.62 -3.27 17.18
CA ARG A 94 25.31 -4.26 18.00
C ARG A 94 26.61 -3.68 18.59
N SER A 95 27.35 -2.92 17.77
CA SER A 95 28.57 -2.24 18.20
C SER A 95 28.28 -1.09 19.16
N LEU A 96 27.29 -0.26 18.83
CA LEU A 96 26.89 0.91 19.60
C LEU A 96 26.37 0.54 21.00
N TRP A 97 25.44 -0.41 21.10
CA TRP A 97 24.89 -0.86 22.38
C TRP A 97 25.96 -1.43 23.32
N ARG A 98 27.00 -2.07 22.77
CA ARG A 98 28.15 -2.55 23.56
C ARG A 98 29.03 -1.41 24.04
N ILE A 99 29.27 -0.39 23.21
CA ILE A 99 30.08 0.78 23.59
C ILE A 99 29.36 1.64 24.65
N CYS A 100 28.04 1.70 24.57
CA CYS A 100 27.19 2.52 25.42
C CYS A 100 26.64 1.77 26.65
N ASP A 101 27.09 0.52 26.89
CA ASP A 101 26.61 -0.35 27.97
C ASP A 101 25.07 -0.42 28.07
N THR A 102 24.38 -0.35 26.93
CA THR A 102 22.91 -0.32 26.87
C THR A 102 22.31 -1.68 27.21
N TYR A 103 23.00 -2.74 26.81
CA TYR A 103 22.66 -4.13 27.08
C TYR A 103 23.90 -4.88 27.55
N ASP A 104 23.68 -5.94 28.32
CA ASP A 104 24.77 -6.83 28.71
C ASP A 104 25.43 -7.46 27.48
N SER A 105 26.75 -7.48 27.48
CA SER A 105 27.57 -7.93 26.35
C SER A 105 27.24 -9.35 25.86
N ALA A 106 26.76 -10.25 26.73
CA ALA A 106 26.37 -11.60 26.36
C ALA A 106 24.97 -11.66 25.70
N THR A 107 24.18 -10.60 25.86
CA THR A 107 22.80 -10.51 25.36
C THR A 107 22.63 -9.57 24.16
N THR A 108 23.51 -8.59 23.99
CA THR A 108 23.47 -7.59 22.90
C THR A 108 23.30 -8.24 21.52
N GLY A 109 24.08 -9.29 21.23
CA GLY A 109 23.97 -10.02 19.96
C GLY A 109 22.57 -10.61 19.75
N LYS A 110 22.05 -11.32 20.76
CA LYS A 110 20.72 -11.96 20.72
C LYS A 110 19.59 -10.94 20.55
N ILE A 111 19.70 -9.78 21.22
CA ILE A 111 18.73 -8.69 21.11
C ILE A 111 18.73 -8.11 19.68
N ALA A 112 19.92 -7.87 19.11
CA ALA A 112 20.05 -7.37 17.74
C ALA A 112 19.46 -8.36 16.72
N ASP A 113 19.80 -9.64 16.85
CA ASP A 113 19.33 -10.69 15.93
C ASP A 113 17.80 -10.87 16.03
N ARG A 114 17.26 -10.84 17.25
CA ARG A 114 15.80 -10.90 17.47
C ARG A 114 15.09 -9.69 16.87
N LEU A 115 15.63 -8.48 17.06
CA LEU A 115 15.07 -7.28 16.47
C LEU A 115 15.10 -7.35 14.94
N LYS A 116 16.21 -7.80 14.36
CA LYS A 116 16.37 -8.01 12.91
C LYS A 116 15.31 -8.93 12.35
N SER A 117 15.15 -10.12 12.95
CA SER A 117 14.12 -11.09 12.53
C SER A 117 12.72 -10.48 12.56
N LEU A 118 12.35 -9.81 13.67
CA LEU A 118 11.04 -9.18 13.80
C LEU A 118 10.76 -8.12 12.72
N ILE A 119 11.76 -7.30 12.40
CA ILE A 119 11.65 -6.25 11.37
C ILE A 119 11.57 -6.86 9.97
N GLU A 120 12.42 -7.83 9.65
CA GLU A 120 12.41 -8.47 8.33
C GLU A 120 11.13 -9.27 8.07
N ASP A 121 10.61 -9.97 9.08
CA ASP A 121 9.32 -10.67 8.98
C ASP A 121 8.18 -9.68 8.71
N ALA A 122 8.14 -8.55 9.45
CA ALA A 122 7.13 -7.52 9.22
C ALA A 122 7.25 -6.87 7.84
N LYS A 123 8.48 -6.64 7.34
CA LYS A 123 8.71 -6.16 5.96
C LYS A 123 8.23 -7.16 4.93
N ALA A 124 8.45 -8.45 5.15
CA ALA A 124 7.95 -9.51 4.26
C ALA A 124 6.41 -9.49 4.20
N VAL A 125 5.74 -9.46 5.36
CA VAL A 125 4.28 -9.34 5.44
C VAL A 125 3.77 -8.09 4.70
N ARG A 126 4.48 -6.96 4.80
CA ARG A 126 4.12 -5.75 4.07
C ARG A 126 4.23 -5.93 2.55
N ARG A 127 5.32 -6.53 2.06
CA ARG A 127 5.50 -6.82 0.63
C ARG A 127 4.38 -7.72 0.10
N ASP A 128 4.09 -8.80 0.82
CA ASP A 128 3.04 -9.76 0.45
C ASP A 128 1.66 -9.08 0.39
N THR A 129 1.39 -8.17 1.34
CA THR A 129 0.17 -7.38 1.38
C THR A 129 0.06 -6.44 0.18
N ILE A 130 1.13 -5.71 -0.15
CA ILE A 130 1.14 -4.81 -1.32
C ILE A 130 0.89 -5.59 -2.61
N ASP A 131 1.51 -6.76 -2.75
CA ASP A 131 1.32 -7.59 -3.94
C ASP A 131 -0.06 -8.23 -3.99
N TRP A 132 -0.64 -8.58 -2.85
CA TRP A 132 -2.05 -8.99 -2.75
C TRP A 132 -2.98 -7.85 -3.20
N ILE A 133 -2.77 -6.62 -2.73
CA ILE A 133 -3.58 -5.44 -3.13
C ILE A 133 -3.55 -5.27 -4.65
N LYS A 134 -2.36 -5.33 -5.27
CA LYS A 134 -2.21 -5.18 -6.74
C LYS A 134 -2.98 -6.27 -7.50
N ARG A 135 -2.87 -7.53 -7.07
CA ARG A 135 -3.60 -8.64 -7.70
C ARG A 135 -5.11 -8.48 -7.53
N THR A 136 -5.57 -8.21 -6.31
CA THR A 136 -6.98 -8.00 -6.01
C THR A 136 -7.58 -6.84 -6.80
N GLU A 137 -6.84 -5.74 -6.97
CA GLU A 137 -7.28 -4.63 -7.82
C GLU A 137 -7.46 -5.04 -9.28
N GLN A 138 -6.51 -5.81 -9.83
CA GLN A 138 -6.59 -6.30 -11.21
C GLN A 138 -7.77 -7.28 -11.38
N GLU A 139 -7.94 -8.21 -10.46
CA GLU A 139 -9.04 -9.17 -10.47
C GLU A 139 -10.39 -8.49 -10.35
N ALA A 140 -10.54 -7.51 -9.44
CA ALA A 140 -11.76 -6.74 -9.26
C ALA A 140 -12.16 -6.01 -10.55
N LYS A 141 -11.20 -5.36 -11.22
CA LYS A 141 -11.44 -4.68 -12.51
C LYS A 141 -11.88 -5.65 -13.61
N ALA A 142 -11.40 -6.89 -13.59
CA ALA A 142 -11.71 -7.90 -14.59
C ALA A 142 -13.07 -8.61 -14.38
N LEU A 143 -13.74 -8.40 -13.24
CA LEU A 143 -15.05 -9.01 -12.96
C LEU A 143 -16.06 -8.63 -14.04
N LYS A 144 -16.96 -9.54 -14.39
CA LYS A 144 -18.07 -9.24 -15.32
C LYS A 144 -19.35 -9.01 -14.53
N PRO A 145 -20.30 -8.20 -15.04
CA PRO A 145 -21.65 -8.15 -14.51
C PRO A 145 -22.29 -9.55 -14.44
N GLY A 146 -23.11 -9.79 -13.42
CA GLY A 146 -23.68 -11.11 -13.15
C GLY A 146 -23.54 -11.51 -11.67
N GLN A 147 -24.29 -12.53 -11.27
CA GLN A 147 -24.26 -13.10 -9.92
C GLN A 147 -22.85 -13.52 -9.49
N ALA A 148 -22.11 -14.22 -10.36
CA ALA A 148 -20.74 -14.66 -10.07
C ALA A 148 -19.77 -13.49 -9.82
N GLY A 149 -19.95 -12.36 -10.50
CA GLY A 149 -19.17 -11.14 -10.25
C GLY A 149 -19.48 -10.53 -8.88
N ILE A 150 -20.76 -10.53 -8.50
CA ILE A 150 -21.23 -10.07 -7.18
C ILE A 150 -20.68 -10.95 -6.06
N GLU A 151 -20.76 -12.28 -6.18
CA GLU A 151 -20.20 -13.20 -5.19
C GLU A 151 -18.70 -13.00 -5.03
N LYS A 152 -17.98 -12.91 -6.16
CA LYS A 152 -16.53 -12.74 -6.13
C LYS A 152 -16.09 -11.42 -5.49
N ILE A 153 -16.82 -10.31 -5.71
CA ILE A 153 -16.47 -9.04 -5.05
C ILE A 153 -16.72 -9.08 -3.54
N HIS A 154 -17.73 -9.83 -3.07
CA HIS A 154 -17.95 -10.06 -1.63
C HIS A 154 -16.86 -10.95 -1.01
N ASP A 155 -16.42 -11.99 -1.72
CA ASP A 155 -15.29 -12.82 -1.27
C ASP A 155 -14.01 -11.99 -1.14
N MET A 156 -13.73 -11.11 -2.10
CA MET A 156 -12.59 -10.19 -2.04
C MET A 156 -12.69 -9.22 -0.86
N TRP A 157 -13.91 -8.75 -0.53
CA TRP A 157 -14.15 -7.94 0.65
C TRP A 157 -13.84 -8.71 1.93
N GLN A 158 -14.28 -9.96 2.04
CA GLN A 158 -13.98 -10.79 3.20
C GLN A 158 -12.47 -11.06 3.33
N GLN A 159 -11.77 -11.29 2.21
CA GLN A 159 -10.33 -11.44 2.20
C GLN A 159 -9.63 -10.17 2.68
N MET A 160 -10.08 -8.99 2.24
CA MET A 160 -9.57 -7.71 2.73
C MET A 160 -9.67 -7.61 4.26
N LEU A 161 -10.83 -7.95 4.84
CA LEU A 161 -11.02 -7.95 6.29
C LEU A 161 -10.08 -8.93 7.00
N ASN A 162 -9.88 -10.12 6.43
CA ASN A 162 -8.95 -11.11 6.98
C ASN A 162 -7.47 -10.65 6.95
N HIS A 163 -7.13 -9.71 6.06
CA HIS A 163 -5.79 -9.14 5.96
C HIS A 163 -5.57 -7.89 6.84
N GLU A 164 -6.59 -7.38 7.55
CA GLU A 164 -6.55 -6.07 8.23
C GLU A 164 -5.31 -5.84 9.11
N PHE A 165 -4.94 -6.84 9.92
CA PHE A 165 -3.82 -6.75 10.85
C PHE A 165 -2.44 -6.74 10.16
N HIS A 166 -2.39 -7.10 8.88
CA HIS A 166 -1.19 -7.13 8.05
C HIS A 166 -1.04 -5.87 7.18
N MET A 167 -2.05 -4.98 7.16
CA MET A 167 -2.05 -3.78 6.32
C MET A 167 -1.81 -2.51 7.13
N LEU A 168 -1.23 -1.51 6.45
CA LEU A 168 -1.38 -0.13 6.91
C LEU A 168 -2.81 0.34 6.74
N GLU A 169 -3.20 1.33 7.54
CA GLU A 169 -4.52 1.93 7.46
C GLU A 169 -4.78 2.58 6.08
N THR A 170 -3.76 3.19 5.48
CA THR A 170 -3.82 3.77 4.13
C THR A 170 -4.10 2.72 3.06
N ASP A 171 -3.44 1.57 3.18
CA ASP A 171 -3.55 0.46 2.23
C ASP A 171 -4.95 -0.17 2.32
N MET A 172 -5.46 -0.37 3.54
CA MET A 172 -6.82 -0.84 3.80
C MET A 172 -7.87 0.11 3.21
N LYS A 173 -7.74 1.42 3.47
CA LYS A 173 -8.65 2.44 2.90
C LYS A 173 -8.63 2.43 1.37
N TYR A 174 -7.45 2.29 0.78
CA TYR A 174 -7.29 2.24 -0.68
C TYR A 174 -8.05 1.06 -1.28
N ILE A 175 -7.76 -0.17 -0.83
CA ILE A 175 -8.39 -1.37 -1.40
C ILE A 175 -9.90 -1.41 -1.11
N ALA A 176 -10.34 -0.96 0.07
CA ALA A 176 -11.77 -0.83 0.38
C ALA A 176 -12.49 0.12 -0.60
N GLY A 177 -11.85 1.23 -0.97
CA GLY A 177 -12.37 2.15 -1.98
C GLY A 177 -12.48 1.52 -3.37
N VAL A 178 -11.44 0.78 -3.79
CA VAL A 178 -11.43 0.03 -5.06
C VAL A 178 -12.56 -0.99 -5.11
N LEU A 179 -12.69 -1.82 -4.07
CA LEU A 179 -13.71 -2.87 -4.01
C LEU A 179 -15.12 -2.28 -3.93
N SER A 180 -15.33 -1.23 -3.14
CA SER A 180 -16.63 -0.55 -3.01
C SER A 180 -17.09 0.01 -4.35
N LYS A 181 -16.21 0.76 -5.04
CA LYS A 181 -16.52 1.31 -6.36
C LYS A 181 -16.87 0.20 -7.35
N ARG A 182 -16.10 -0.89 -7.35
CA ARG A 182 -16.34 -2.00 -8.27
C ARG A 182 -17.65 -2.74 -7.97
N ARG A 183 -17.96 -2.94 -6.69
CA ARG A 183 -19.25 -3.50 -6.26
C ARG A 183 -20.39 -2.66 -6.81
N ASP A 184 -20.36 -1.35 -6.58
CA ASP A 184 -21.46 -0.47 -7.01
C ASP A 184 -21.66 -0.52 -8.54
N GLU A 185 -20.58 -0.59 -9.33
CA GLU A 185 -20.63 -0.81 -10.78
C GLU A 185 -21.28 -2.15 -11.17
N LEU A 186 -20.95 -3.23 -10.47
CA LEU A 186 -21.51 -4.57 -10.73
C LEU A 186 -23.00 -4.66 -10.40
N TYR A 187 -23.45 -3.95 -9.36
CA TYR A 187 -24.86 -3.90 -8.97
C TYR A 187 -25.70 -2.98 -9.88
N ALA A 188 -25.12 -1.90 -10.41
CA ALA A 188 -25.78 -1.00 -11.35
C ALA A 188 -25.87 -1.57 -12.78
N ALA A 189 -25.01 -2.52 -13.13
CA ALA A 189 -24.98 -3.10 -14.46
C ALA A 189 -26.25 -3.92 -14.75
N PRO A 190 -26.77 -3.91 -16.00
CA PRO A 190 -27.88 -4.75 -16.39
C PRO A 190 -27.54 -6.22 -16.14
N GLN A 191 -28.20 -6.83 -15.17
CA GLN A 191 -28.04 -8.24 -14.89
C GLN A 191 -28.63 -9.01 -16.08
N PRO A 192 -27.88 -9.95 -16.70
CA PRO A 192 -28.48 -10.90 -17.63
C PRO A 192 -29.64 -11.56 -16.89
N ARG A 193 -30.88 -11.36 -17.35
CA ARG A 193 -32.02 -12.09 -16.79
C ARG A 193 -31.69 -13.57 -16.97
N GLU A 194 -31.42 -14.27 -15.88
CA GLU A 194 -31.58 -15.72 -15.87
C GLU A 194 -33.03 -15.96 -16.29
N ARG A 195 -33.21 -16.47 -17.52
CA ARG A 195 -34.50 -16.99 -17.91
C ARG A 195 -34.71 -18.19 -17.00
N THR A 196 -35.48 -18.00 -15.94
CA THR A 196 -36.15 -19.11 -15.28
C THR A 196 -36.81 -19.89 -16.40
N LEU A 197 -36.41 -21.15 -16.56
CA LEU A 197 -37.02 -22.09 -17.49
C LEU A 197 -38.50 -22.21 -17.09
N VAL A 198 -39.34 -21.33 -17.64
CA VAL A 198 -40.78 -21.57 -17.70
C VAL A 198 -40.91 -22.76 -18.61
N SER A 199 -41.37 -23.89 -18.05
CA SER A 199 -41.69 -25.07 -18.83
C SER A 199 -42.62 -24.64 -19.97
N PRO A 200 -42.35 -25.00 -21.23
CA PRO A 200 -43.27 -24.73 -22.34
C PRO A 200 -44.62 -25.45 -22.18
N PHE A 201 -44.77 -26.27 -21.13
CA PHE A 201 -45.96 -27.03 -20.80
C PHE A 201 -46.64 -26.56 -19.50
N ASP A 202 -46.35 -25.36 -18.99
CA ASP A 202 -47.16 -24.76 -17.93
C ASP A 202 -48.36 -24.02 -18.57
N PRO A 203 -49.58 -24.58 -18.54
CA PRO A 203 -50.74 -23.98 -19.23
C PRO A 203 -51.26 -22.71 -18.54
N GLY A 204 -50.65 -22.29 -17.43
CA GLY A 204 -51.15 -21.21 -16.60
C GLY A 204 -52.42 -21.58 -15.83
N PRO A 205 -52.88 -20.71 -14.91
CA PRO A 205 -54.08 -20.98 -14.12
C PRO A 205 -55.32 -21.11 -15.03
N PRO A 206 -56.19 -22.12 -14.83
CA PRO A 206 -57.35 -22.33 -15.68
C PRO A 206 -58.31 -21.13 -15.61
N GLU A 207 -58.79 -20.67 -16.75
CA GLU A 207 -59.80 -19.61 -16.81
C GLU A 207 -61.10 -20.04 -16.10
N PRO A 208 -61.71 -19.16 -15.29
CA PRO A 208 -62.97 -19.47 -14.63
C PRO A 208 -64.08 -19.58 -15.69
N ARG A 209 -64.62 -20.79 -15.85
CA ARG A 209 -65.74 -21.04 -16.77
C ARG A 209 -67.00 -20.34 -16.25
N PRO A 210 -67.73 -19.57 -17.07
CA PRO A 210 -69.05 -19.10 -16.70
C PRO A 210 -70.01 -20.31 -16.66
N LEU A 211 -70.71 -20.47 -15.53
CA LEU A 211 -71.77 -21.46 -15.37
C LEU A 211 -72.90 -21.14 -16.35
N GLY A 212 -73.03 -21.96 -17.39
CA GLY A 212 -74.10 -21.85 -18.37
C GLY A 212 -75.47 -22.08 -17.71
N GLY A 213 -76.31 -21.05 -17.76
CA GLY A 213 -77.74 -21.17 -17.45
C GLY A 213 -78.46 -21.89 -18.59
N SER A 214 -79.04 -23.04 -18.26
CA SER A 214 -80.00 -23.78 -19.07
C SER A 214 -81.25 -22.94 -19.31
N GLY A 215 -81.74 -22.94 -20.55
CA GLY A 215 -82.92 -22.19 -20.98
C GLY A 215 -84.26 -22.72 -20.49
N GLY A 216 -85.27 -21.89 -20.73
CA GLY A 216 -86.71 -22.12 -20.63
C GLY A 216 -87.42 -20.89 -21.16
#